data_AF-A0A2M9N444-F1
#
_entry.id   AF-A0A2M9N444-F1
#
_cell.length_a   1.000
_cell.length_b   1.000
_cell.length_c   1.000
_cell.angle_alpha   90.00
_cell.angle_beta   90.00
_cell.angle_gamma   90.00
#
_symmetry.space_group_name_H-M   'P 1'
#
loop_
_entity.id
_entity.type
_entity.pdbx_description
1 polymer ?
#
loop_
_entity_poly.entity_id
_entity_poly.type
_entity_poly.pdbx_seq_one_letter_code
_entity_poly.pdbx_strand_id
1 'polypeptide(L)'
;MFRAFLKKIDMDLPFPNPSNIADPHLAAKIYYISKGIPFYVMKLMERATYFAALQGADQISEIHMAQALPKLKQVARPYVINPFTDMNFDLASAISSETDAEDRFKEKLMVNSKKSRRKKAAVEMGKAGV
;
A
#
# COMPACT_ATOMS: atom_id res chain seq x y z
N MET A 1 1.90 -20.63 0.07
CA MET A 1 2.49 -20.19 -1.22
C MET A 1 3.25 -18.87 -1.12
N PHE A 2 2.66 -17.78 -0.61
CA PHE A 2 3.31 -16.45 -0.62
C PHE A 2 4.68 -16.40 0.07
N ARG A 3 4.81 -16.96 1.29
CA ARG A 3 6.11 -17.00 2.00
C ARG A 3 7.18 -17.84 1.29
N ALA A 4 6.78 -18.88 0.54
CA ALA A 4 7.71 -19.66 -0.26
C ALA A 4 8.23 -18.85 -1.45
N PHE A 5 7.36 -18.03 -2.07
CA PHE A 5 7.77 -17.06 -3.08
C PHE A 5 8.73 -16.02 -2.52
N LEU A 6 8.44 -15.45 -1.34
CA LEU A 6 9.36 -14.52 -0.66
C LEU A 6 10.70 -15.17 -0.34
N LYS A 7 10.72 -16.42 0.12
CA LYS A 7 11.95 -17.15 0.39
C LYS A 7 12.82 -17.30 -0.86
N LYS A 8 12.20 -17.54 -2.01
CA LYS A 8 12.93 -17.59 -3.29
C LYS A 8 13.57 -16.24 -3.60
N ILE A 9 12.82 -15.14 -3.45
CA ILE A 9 13.36 -13.80 -3.67
C ILE A 9 14.52 -13.51 -2.71
N ASP A 10 14.38 -13.85 -1.43
CA ASP A 10 15.42 -13.61 -0.40
C ASP A 10 16.75 -14.28 -0.77
N MET A 11 16.69 -15.48 -1.36
CA MET A 11 17.88 -16.21 -1.84
C MET A 11 18.52 -15.57 -3.07
N ASP A 12 17.75 -14.84 -3.88
CA ASP A 12 18.22 -14.18 -5.09
C ASP A 12 18.71 -12.74 -4.81
N LEU A 13 18.62 -12.26 -3.56
CA LEU A 13 19.09 -10.92 -3.20
C LEU A 13 20.63 -10.83 -3.22
N PRO A 14 21.20 -9.73 -3.72
CA PRO A 14 22.65 -9.56 -3.86
C PRO A 14 23.32 -9.13 -2.54
N PHE A 15 22.94 -9.75 -1.42
CA PHE A 15 23.40 -9.41 -0.08
C PHE A 15 24.08 -10.60 0.59
N PRO A 16 25.15 -10.38 1.36
CA PRO A 16 25.86 -11.45 2.04
C PRO A 16 25.02 -12.08 3.16
N ASN A 17 24.10 -11.32 3.77
CA ASN A 17 23.22 -11.82 4.83
C ASN A 17 21.76 -11.99 4.33
N PRO A 18 21.06 -13.04 4.77
CA PRO A 18 19.65 -13.23 4.45
C PRO A 18 18.81 -12.11 5.07
N SER A 19 17.92 -11.51 4.28
CA SER A 19 17.06 -10.41 4.74
C SER A 19 15.82 -10.90 5.49
N ASN A 20 15.59 -12.23 5.51
CA ASN A 20 14.49 -12.90 6.20
C ASN A 20 13.10 -12.41 5.80
N ILE A 21 12.93 -11.91 4.58
CA ILE A 21 11.66 -11.32 4.11
C ILE A 21 10.46 -12.28 4.11
N ALA A 22 10.71 -13.59 4.25
CA ALA A 22 9.70 -14.63 4.39
C ALA A 22 9.26 -14.91 5.83
N ASP A 23 9.83 -14.20 6.83
CA ASP A 23 9.35 -14.28 8.20
C ASP A 23 7.86 -13.88 8.29
N PRO A 24 7.07 -14.45 9.22
CA PRO A 24 5.63 -14.22 9.24
C PRO A 24 5.23 -12.75 9.36
N HIS A 25 5.99 -11.94 10.10
CA HIS A 25 5.66 -10.55 10.40
C HIS A 25 5.96 -9.66 9.20
N LEU A 26 7.17 -9.75 8.66
CA LEU A 26 7.57 -9.01 7.47
C LEU A 26 6.79 -9.46 6.24
N ALA A 27 6.51 -10.76 6.10
CA ALA A 27 5.66 -11.28 5.04
C ALA A 27 4.24 -10.71 5.11
N ALA A 28 3.69 -10.50 6.31
CA ALA A 28 2.37 -9.87 6.48
C ALA A 28 2.38 -8.40 6.00
N LYS A 29 3.43 -7.64 6.34
CA LYS A 29 3.63 -6.26 5.87
C LYS A 29 3.77 -6.18 4.34
N ILE A 30 4.59 -7.06 3.76
CA ILE A 30 4.79 -7.15 2.31
C ILE A 30 3.48 -7.58 1.61
N TYR A 31 2.73 -8.51 2.21
CA TYR A 31 1.43 -8.92 1.70
C TYR A 31 0.43 -7.76 1.71
N TYR A 32 0.36 -6.97 2.78
CA TYR A 32 -0.51 -5.81 2.86
C TYR A 32 -0.26 -4.78 1.74
N ILE A 33 1.01 -4.50 1.44
CA ILE A 33 1.38 -3.57 0.36
C ILE A 33 1.13 -4.15 -1.02
N SER A 34 1.44 -5.43 -1.23
CA SER A 34 1.37 -6.06 -2.56
C SER A 34 0.03 -6.71 -2.89
N LYS A 35 -0.82 -6.95 -1.89
CA LYS A 35 -1.98 -7.87 -1.95
C LYS A 35 -1.60 -9.25 -2.51
N GLY A 36 -0.35 -9.67 -2.29
CA GLY A 36 0.20 -10.92 -2.81
C GLY A 36 0.58 -10.89 -4.29
N ILE A 37 0.45 -9.75 -4.97
CA ILE A 37 0.75 -9.62 -6.41
C ILE A 37 2.27 -9.55 -6.62
N PRO A 38 2.87 -10.50 -7.37
CA PRO A 38 4.32 -10.57 -7.55
C PRO A 38 4.96 -9.29 -8.07
N PHE A 39 4.31 -8.58 -9.00
CA PHE A 39 4.83 -7.33 -9.56
C PHE A 39 5.12 -6.28 -8.48
N TYR A 40 4.21 -6.07 -7.52
CA TYR A 40 4.42 -5.09 -6.44
C TYR A 40 5.46 -5.55 -5.44
N VAL A 41 5.55 -6.85 -5.16
CA VAL A 41 6.64 -7.40 -4.34
C VAL A 41 7.98 -7.12 -5.00
N MET A 42 8.15 -7.47 -6.28
CA MET A 42 9.41 -7.26 -6.99
C MET A 42 9.79 -5.78 -7.05
N LYS A 43 8.83 -4.88 -7.29
CA LYS A 43 9.09 -3.43 -7.29
C LYS A 43 9.52 -2.90 -5.92
N LEU A 44 8.92 -3.41 -4.84
CA LEU A 44 9.34 -3.08 -3.49
C LEU A 44 10.78 -3.57 -3.23
N MET A 45 11.07 -4.82 -3.57
CA MET A 45 12.39 -5.43 -3.35
C MET A 45 13.48 -4.76 -4.18
N GLU A 46 13.23 -4.47 -5.46
CA GLU A 46 14.16 -3.73 -6.34
C GLU A 46 14.56 -2.39 -5.70
N ARG A 47 13.57 -1.63 -5.21
CA ARG A 47 13.83 -0.32 -4.64
C ARG A 47 14.44 -0.38 -3.25
N ALA A 48 14.04 -1.34 -2.42
CA ALA A 48 14.63 -1.58 -1.11
C ALA A 48 16.10 -2.03 -1.24
N THR A 49 16.41 -2.89 -2.22
CA THR A 49 17.78 -3.31 -2.56
C THR A 49 18.64 -2.10 -2.92
N TYR A 50 18.13 -1.19 -3.75
CA TYR A 50 18.82 0.05 -4.09
C TYR A 50 19.17 0.88 -2.84
N PHE A 51 18.23 1.06 -1.91
CA PHE A 51 18.47 1.84 -0.70
C PHE A 51 19.44 1.15 0.27
N ALA A 52 19.31 -0.16 0.44
CA ALA A 52 20.22 -0.96 1.25
C ALA A 52 21.66 -0.88 0.72
N ALA A 53 21.83 -1.07 -0.60
CA ALA A 53 23.15 -0.96 -1.24
C ALA A 53 23.74 0.45 -1.12
N LEU A 54 22.92 1.50 -1.31
CA LEU A 54 23.35 2.90 -1.15
C LEU A 54 23.84 3.20 0.28
N GLN A 55 23.29 2.49 1.28
CA GLN A 55 23.64 2.65 2.69
C GLN A 55 24.78 1.72 3.13
N GLY A 56 25.35 0.92 2.21
CA GLY A 56 26.37 -0.07 2.54
C GLY A 56 25.86 -1.17 3.46
N ALA A 57 24.56 -1.47 3.40
CA ALA A 57 23.95 -2.50 4.23
C ALA A 57 24.18 -3.90 3.65
N ASP A 58 24.40 -4.86 4.54
CA ASP A 58 24.62 -6.26 4.21
C ASP A 58 23.32 -7.07 4.03
N GLN A 59 22.16 -6.43 4.15
CA GLN A 59 20.82 -7.03 4.00
C GLN A 59 19.73 -5.95 3.83
N ILE A 60 18.55 -6.35 3.38
CA ILE A 60 17.35 -5.53 3.41
C ILE A 60 16.74 -5.57 4.82
N SER A 61 16.40 -4.39 5.36
CA SER A 61 15.66 -4.23 6.61
C SER A 61 14.34 -3.52 6.34
N GLU A 62 13.48 -3.48 7.36
CA GLU A 62 12.24 -2.71 7.33
C GLU A 62 12.45 -1.23 6.98
N ILE A 63 13.56 -0.63 7.43
CA ILE A 63 13.89 0.77 7.15
C ILE A 63 14.03 0.98 5.63
N HIS A 64 14.70 0.07 4.93
CA HIS A 64 14.89 0.15 3.48
C HIS A 64 13.56 -0.01 2.74
N MET A 65 12.66 -0.88 3.23
CA MET A 65 11.32 -1.05 2.66
C MET A 65 10.42 0.17 2.92
N ALA A 66 10.52 0.76 4.11
CA ALA A 66 9.83 2.00 4.46
C ALA A 66 10.23 3.16 3.53
N GLN A 67 11.51 3.25 3.19
CA GLN A 67 12.04 4.23 2.23
C GLN A 67 11.63 3.94 0.78
N ALA A 68 11.50 2.66 0.43
CA ALA A 68 11.08 2.22 -0.89
C ALA A 68 9.60 2.51 -1.15
N LEU A 69 8.74 2.33 -0.15
CA LEU A 69 7.29 2.38 -0.30
C LEU A 69 6.75 3.66 -0.98
N PRO A 70 7.16 4.89 -0.62
CA PRO A 70 6.69 6.11 -1.28
C PRO A 70 7.03 6.21 -2.77
N LYS A 71 7.97 5.38 -3.26
CA LYS A 71 8.33 5.33 -4.68
C LYS A 71 7.48 4.34 -5.47
N LEU A 72 6.70 3.49 -4.79
CA LEU A 72 5.72 2.63 -5.44
C LEU A 72 4.49 3.49 -5.79
N LYS A 73 4.30 3.79 -7.08
CA LYS A 73 3.05 4.42 -7.55
C LYS A 73 1.90 3.41 -7.45
N GLN A 74 1.16 3.40 -6.33
CA GLN A 74 -0.10 2.68 -6.21
C GLN A 74 -1.26 3.64 -6.51
N VAL A 75 -1.58 3.81 -7.79
CA VAL A 75 -2.59 4.77 -8.28
C VAL A 75 -3.99 4.53 -7.66
N ALA A 76 -4.27 3.30 -7.21
CA ALA A 76 -5.59 2.89 -6.76
C ALA A 76 -5.78 2.77 -5.24
N ARG A 77 -4.74 3.02 -4.41
CA ARG A 77 -4.81 2.74 -2.96
C ARG A 77 -4.41 3.95 -2.10
N PRO A 78 -5.28 4.98 -2.02
CA PRO A 78 -4.96 6.25 -1.36
C PRO A 78 -4.91 6.20 0.17
N TYR A 79 -5.44 5.14 0.80
CA TYR A 79 -5.52 4.98 2.26
C TYR A 79 -4.50 3.99 2.83
N VAL A 80 -3.50 3.62 2.03
CA VAL A 80 -2.43 2.72 2.47
C VAL A 80 -1.53 3.39 3.48
N ILE A 81 -1.35 2.72 4.62
CA ILE A 81 -0.34 3.11 5.60
C ILE A 81 1.01 2.45 5.29
N ASN A 82 2.09 2.97 5.86
CA ASN A 82 3.39 2.32 5.80
C ASN A 82 3.51 1.26 6.93
N PRO A 83 3.46 -0.05 6.62
CA PRO A 83 3.50 -1.08 7.65
C PRO A 83 4.91 -1.30 8.21
N PHE A 84 5.95 -0.82 7.51
CA PHE A 84 7.35 -1.04 7.89
C PHE A 84 7.85 -0.06 8.97
N THR A 85 7.04 0.94 9.32
CA THR A 85 7.31 1.86 10.43
C THR A 85 6.59 1.46 11.71
N ASP A 86 5.78 0.40 11.68
CA ASP A 86 4.99 -0.08 12.82
C ASP A 86 5.51 -1.45 13.29
N MET A 87 6.00 -1.49 14.52
CA MET A 87 6.48 -2.73 15.14
C MET A 87 5.32 -3.68 15.50
N ASN A 88 4.14 -3.13 15.79
CA ASN A 88 2.96 -3.86 16.25
C ASN A 88 1.94 -4.07 15.12
N PHE A 89 2.40 -4.06 13.86
CA PHE A 89 1.54 -4.18 12.70
C PHE A 89 0.68 -5.45 12.76
N ASP A 90 -0.63 -5.27 12.71
CA ASP A 90 -1.61 -6.34 12.54
C ASP A 90 -2.26 -6.28 11.16
N LEU A 91 -2.16 -7.37 10.41
CA LEU A 91 -2.62 -7.44 9.03
C LEU A 91 -4.14 -7.29 8.91
N ALA A 92 -4.89 -7.94 9.79
CA ALA A 92 -6.35 -7.95 9.72
C ALA A 92 -6.91 -6.55 10.01
N SER A 93 -6.41 -5.91 11.06
CA SER A 93 -6.77 -4.55 11.42
C SER A 93 -6.39 -3.53 10.35
N ALA A 94 -5.21 -3.66 9.74
CA ALA A 94 -4.76 -2.76 8.67
C ALA A 94 -5.64 -2.88 7.41
N ILE A 95 -6.05 -4.09 7.03
CA ILE A 95 -6.98 -4.31 5.92
C ILE A 95 -8.35 -3.72 6.25
N SER A 96 -8.90 -4.01 7.44
CA SER A 96 -10.20 -3.49 7.86
C SER A 96 -10.23 -1.96 7.85
N SER A 97 -9.19 -1.34 8.43
CA SER A 97 -9.08 0.13 8.49
C SER A 97 -8.99 0.77 7.11
N GLU A 98 -8.25 0.14 6.19
CA GLU A 98 -8.16 0.59 4.79
C GLU A 98 -9.52 0.52 4.10
N THR A 99 -10.23 -0.61 4.22
CA THR A 99 -11.56 -0.80 3.62
C THR A 99 -12.59 0.18 4.19
N ASP A 100 -12.62 0.37 5.50
CA ASP A 100 -13.51 1.34 6.15
C ASP A 100 -13.24 2.77 5.67
N ALA A 101 -11.97 3.13 5.48
CA ALA A 101 -11.60 4.45 4.96
C ALA A 101 -12.05 4.64 3.50
N GLU A 102 -11.88 3.62 2.67
CA GLU A 102 -12.36 3.61 1.28
C GLU A 102 -13.87 3.76 1.19
N ASP A 103 -14.62 3.02 2.00
CA ASP A 103 -16.08 3.03 1.95
C ASP A 103 -16.67 4.34 2.47
N ARG A 104 -16.10 4.90 3.55
CA ARG A 104 -16.43 6.25 4.02
C ARG A 104 -16.16 7.31 2.95
N PHE A 105 -15.09 7.16 2.18
CA PHE A 105 -14.80 8.09 1.08
C PHE A 105 -15.81 7.98 -0.06
N LYS A 106 -16.14 6.76 -0.50
CA LYS A 106 -17.17 6.52 -1.52
C LYS A 106 -18.53 7.08 -1.09
N GLU A 107 -18.92 6.89 0.17
CA GLU A 107 -20.15 7.43 0.71
C GLU A 107 -20.19 8.97 0.63
N LYS A 108 -19.12 9.65 1.03
CA LYS A 108 -19.00 11.12 0.92
C LYS A 108 -19.12 11.60 -0.52
N LEU A 109 -18.48 10.91 -1.47
CA LEU A 109 -18.60 11.23 -2.90
C LEU A 109 -20.04 11.06 -3.40
N MET A 110 -20.72 9.98 -3.00
CA MET A 110 -22.12 9.75 -3.35
C MET A 110 -23.04 10.83 -2.79
N VAL A 111 -22.88 11.22 -1.53
CA VAL A 111 -23.68 12.30 -0.90
C VAL A 111 -23.44 13.63 -1.62
N ASN A 112 -22.18 13.97 -1.93
CA ASN A 112 -21.84 15.20 -2.61
C ASN A 112 -22.40 15.24 -4.05
N SER A 113 -22.34 14.13 -4.78
CA SER A 113 -22.93 14.04 -6.12
C SER A 113 -24.46 14.23 -6.10
N LYS A 114 -25.16 13.64 -5.11
CA LYS A 114 -26.61 13.82 -4.92
C LYS A 114 -26.96 15.27 -4.60
N LYS A 115 -26.20 15.93 -3.71
CA LYS A 115 -26.39 17.36 -3.39
C LYS A 115 -26.16 18.25 -4.61
N SER A 116 -25.11 18.00 -5.39
CA SER A 116 -24.81 18.75 -6.62
C SER A 116 -25.92 18.63 -7.66
N ARG A 117 -26.43 17.41 -7.90
CA ARG A 117 -27.56 17.16 -8.82
C ARG A 117 -28.83 17.91 -8.39
N ARG A 118 -29.18 17.88 -7.11
CA ARG A 118 -30.33 18.62 -6.56
C ARG A 118 -30.18 20.13 -6.73
N LYS A 119 -28.99 20.68 -6.46
CA LYS A 119 -28.71 22.11 -6.65
C LYS A 119 -28.81 22.52 -8.12
N LYS A 120 -28.32 21.70 -9.04
CA LYS A 120 -28.40 21.97 -10.48
C LYS A 120 -29.85 21.95 -11.00
N ALA A 121 -30.64 20.95 -10.58
CA ALA A 121 -32.06 20.87 -10.94
C ALA A 121 -32.89 22.06 -10.41
N ALA A 122 -32.61 22.53 -9.18
CA ALA A 122 -33.28 23.69 -8.61
C ALA A 122 -32.96 25.00 -9.36
N VAL A 123 -31.71 25.17 -9.82
CA VAL A 123 -31.29 26.33 -10.63
C VAL A 123 -31.93 26.31 -12.02
N GLU A 124 -32.07 25.15 -12.64
CA GLU A 124 -32.72 25.00 -13.94
C GLU A 124 -34.24 25.24 -13.87
N MET A 125 -34.92 24.77 -12.81
CA MET A 125 -36.34 25.05 -12.59
C MET A 125 -36.63 26.52 -12.26
N GLY A 126 -35.74 27.21 -11.53
CA GLY A 126 -35.88 28.64 -11.25
C GLY A 126 -35.68 29.55 -12.46
N LYS A 127 -35.00 29.08 -13.52
CA LYS A 127 -34.83 29.82 -14.78
C LYS A 127 -35.98 29.63 -15.78
N ALA A 128 -36.80 28.60 -15.61
CA ALA A 128 -37.94 28.30 -16.50
C ALA A 128 -39.25 29.00 -16.07
N GLY A 129 -39.24 29.72 -14.94
CA GLY A 129 -40.41 30.40 -14.37
C GLY A 129 -40.36 31.94 -14.42
N VAL A 130 -39.50 32.53 -15.26
CA VAL A 130 -39.43 33.98 -15.53
C VAL A 130 -39.61 34.23 -17.01
#